data_AF-A0A2Z6R000-F1
#
_entry.id   AF-A0A2Z6R000-F1
#
_cell.length_a   1.000
_cell.length_b   1.000
_cell.length_c   1.000
_cell.angle_alpha   90.00
_cell.angle_beta   90.00
_cell.angle_gamma   90.00
#
_symmetry.space_group_name_H-M   'P 1'
#
loop_
_entity.id
_entity.type
_entity.pdbx_description
1 polymer ?
#
loop_
_entity_poly.entity_id
_entity_poly.type
_entity_poly.pdbx_seq_one_letter_code
_entity_poly.pdbx_strand_id
1 'polypeptide(L)'
;MVKTNYSGLNPVVVQALNNLQYRYSGETPEMWCSRVRYPFKKLLEYNPKYFSKNGFIQMVERVYIDRGFKAGRRSFKIYCTVCDSLVFIHKNTIECANDHLNNCITKMHSNPV
;
A
#
# COMPACT_ATOMS: atom_id res chain seq x y z
N MET A 1 -1.06 -14.90 6.61
CA MET A 1 -1.66 -14.03 5.56
C MET A 1 -2.60 -13.08 6.28
N VAL A 2 -2.28 -11.79 6.38
CA VAL A 2 -3.36 -10.83 6.66
C VAL A 2 -4.28 -10.93 5.45
N LYS A 3 -5.34 -11.74 5.56
CA LYS A 3 -6.41 -11.73 4.58
C LYS A 3 -6.79 -10.26 4.50
N THR A 4 -6.67 -9.66 3.33
CA THR A 4 -7.47 -8.49 2.97
C THR A 4 -8.93 -8.96 2.88
N ASN A 5 -9.44 -9.48 3.99
CA ASN A 5 -10.85 -9.75 4.16
C ASN A 5 -11.40 -8.36 4.40
N TYR A 6 -11.71 -7.68 3.30
CA TYR A 6 -12.51 -6.48 3.31
C TYR A 6 -13.95 -6.76 3.81
N SER A 7 -14.22 -7.95 4.33
CA SER A 7 -15.44 -8.32 5.03
C SER A 7 -15.66 -7.35 6.19
N GLY A 8 -16.61 -6.43 6.00
CA GLY A 8 -16.94 -5.35 6.94
C GLY A 8 -16.55 -3.93 6.49
N LEU A 9 -15.76 -3.79 5.41
CA LEU A 9 -15.52 -2.49 4.79
C LEU A 9 -16.75 -2.04 4.00
N ASN A 10 -16.95 -0.71 3.95
CA ASN A 10 -17.91 -0.11 3.05
C ASN A 10 -17.56 -0.49 1.58
N PRO A 11 -18.50 -1.01 0.78
CA PRO A 11 -18.25 -1.39 -0.61
C PRO A 11 -17.62 -0.29 -1.47
N VAL A 12 -17.95 0.97 -1.20
CA VAL A 12 -17.36 2.14 -1.88
C VAL A 12 -15.86 2.24 -1.58
N VAL A 13 -15.47 2.00 -0.32
CA VAL A 13 -14.05 1.99 0.09
C VAL A 13 -13.32 0.82 -0.56
N VAL A 14 -13.95 -0.36 -0.62
CA VAL A 14 -13.40 -1.54 -1.32
C VAL A 14 -13.17 -1.23 -2.80
N GLN A 15 -14.14 -0.61 -3.46
CA GLN A 15 -14.01 -0.22 -4.86
C GLN A 15 -12.88 0.80 -5.07
N ALA A 16 -12.77 1.80 -4.19
CA ALA A 16 -11.70 2.79 -4.25
C ALA A 16 -10.31 2.15 -4.08
N LEU A 17 -10.15 1.21 -3.15
CA LEU A 17 -8.92 0.42 -2.99
C LEU A 17 -8.59 -0.36 -4.25
N ASN A 18 -9.54 -1.13 -4.78
CA ASN A 18 -9.33 -1.91 -6.00
C ASN A 18 -8.93 -1.02 -7.18
N ASN A 19 -9.59 0.13 -7.34
CA ASN A 19 -9.23 1.09 -8.37
C ASN A 19 -7.79 1.58 -8.20
N LEU A 20 -7.36 1.93 -6.98
CA LEU A 20 -5.97 2.35 -6.73
C LEU A 20 -4.96 1.24 -7.00
N GLN A 21 -5.29 -0.02 -6.68
CA GLN A 21 -4.42 -1.17 -6.94
C GLN A 21 -4.13 -1.34 -8.44
N TYR A 22 -5.14 -1.14 -9.29
CA TYR A 22 -5.05 -1.46 -10.71
C TYR A 22 -4.81 -0.28 -11.66
N ARG A 23 -5.14 0.96 -11.26
CA ARG A 23 -5.17 2.13 -12.16
C ARG A 23 -3.87 2.37 -12.93
N TYR A 24 -2.74 2.06 -12.32
CA TYR A 24 -1.40 2.27 -12.89
C TYR A 24 -0.58 0.97 -12.99
N SER A 25 -1.25 -0.19 -13.00
CA SER A 25 -0.59 -1.51 -12.92
C SER A 25 0.35 -1.86 -14.09
N GLY A 26 0.38 -1.04 -15.15
CA GLY A 26 1.37 -1.13 -16.24
C GLY A 26 2.59 -0.23 -16.07
N GLU A 27 2.64 0.61 -15.04
CA GLU A 27 3.80 1.46 -14.73
C GLU A 27 4.86 0.69 -13.90
N THR A 28 6.08 1.21 -13.84
CA THR A 28 7.12 0.64 -12.95
C THR A 28 6.70 0.77 -11.48
N PRO A 29 7.23 -0.07 -10.58
CA PRO A 29 6.91 0.02 -9.16
C PRO A 29 7.12 1.40 -8.54
N GLU A 30 8.16 2.13 -8.95
CA GLU A 30 8.48 3.48 -8.47
C GLU A 30 7.44 4.50 -8.94
N MET A 31 7.09 4.48 -10.23
CA MET A 31 6.06 5.35 -10.82
C MET A 31 4.70 5.09 -10.17
N TRP A 32 4.31 3.81 -10.06
CA TRP A 32 3.07 3.40 -9.42
C TRP A 32 3.00 3.91 -7.97
N CYS A 33 4.09 3.75 -7.20
CA CYS A 33 4.15 4.24 -5.80
C CYS A 33 3.97 5.76 -5.75
N SER A 34 4.62 6.50 -6.65
CA SER A 34 4.47 7.97 -6.72
C SER A 34 3.03 8.39 -7.03
N ARG A 35 2.35 7.70 -7.95
CA ARG A 35 0.96 8.01 -8.35
C ARG A 35 -0.05 7.65 -7.25
N VAL A 36 0.17 6.56 -6.53
CA VAL A 36 -0.79 6.00 -5.57
C VAL A 36 -0.63 6.59 -4.17
N ARG A 37 0.56 7.05 -3.77
CA ARG A 37 0.85 7.56 -2.42
C ARG A 37 -0.21 8.56 -1.92
N TYR A 38 -0.43 9.65 -2.65
CA TYR A 38 -1.34 10.70 -2.18
C TYR A 38 -2.82 10.28 -2.18
N PRO A 39 -3.36 9.67 -3.26
CA PRO A 39 -4.72 9.13 -3.22
C PRO A 39 -4.94 8.10 -2.10
N PHE A 40 -3.96 7.24 -1.85
CA PHE A 40 -4.06 6.23 -0.80
C PHE A 40 -4.01 6.88 0.60
N LYS A 41 -3.10 7.82 0.84
CA LYS A 41 -3.07 8.63 2.07
C LYS A 41 -4.42 9.27 2.36
N LYS A 42 -5.05 9.91 1.37
CA LYS A 42 -6.38 10.52 1.50
C LYS A 42 -7.46 9.50 1.84
N LEU A 43 -7.41 8.32 1.23
CA LEU A 43 -8.35 7.24 1.54
C LEU A 43 -8.25 6.80 3.00
N LEU A 44 -7.03 6.69 3.55
CA LEU A 44 -6.82 6.37 4.97
C LEU A 44 -7.35 7.49 5.88
N GLU A 45 -7.02 8.75 5.58
CA GLU A 45 -7.44 9.93 6.35
C GLU A 45 -8.97 10.06 6.44
N TYR A 46 -9.69 9.82 5.34
CA TYR A 46 -11.15 9.97 5.30
C TYR A 46 -11.93 8.78 5.87
N ASN A 47 -11.27 7.66 6.12
CA ASN A 47 -11.92 6.43 6.58
C ASN A 47 -11.33 5.92 7.91
N PRO A 48 -11.23 6.76 8.97
CA PRO A 48 -10.55 6.41 10.23
C PRO A 48 -11.25 5.30 11.02
N LYS A 49 -12.56 5.07 10.75
CA LYS A 49 -13.30 3.93 11.30
C LYS A 49 -12.74 2.58 10.81
N TYR A 50 -12.18 2.56 9.61
CA TYR A 50 -11.78 1.35 8.90
C TYR A 50 -10.27 1.17 8.84
N PHE A 51 -9.53 2.28 8.83
CA PHE A 51 -8.08 2.26 8.76
C PHE A 51 -7.47 3.01 9.92
N SER A 52 -6.39 2.45 10.46
CA SER A 52 -5.43 3.26 11.21
C SER A 52 -4.71 4.22 10.26
N LYS A 53 -3.99 5.22 10.78
CA LYS A 53 -3.15 6.10 9.95
C LYS A 53 -2.12 5.33 9.10
N ASN A 54 -1.86 4.07 9.44
CA ASN A 54 -1.04 3.14 8.67
C ASN A 54 -1.94 2.15 7.92
N GLY A 55 -1.76 2.06 6.59
CA GLY A 55 -2.58 1.23 5.71
C GLY A 55 -1.74 0.42 4.74
N PHE A 56 -2.26 -0.74 4.34
CA PHE A 56 -1.63 -1.65 3.37
C PHE A 56 -2.26 -1.49 2.00
N ILE A 57 -1.43 -1.51 0.97
CA ILE A 57 -1.87 -1.59 -0.42
C ILE A 57 -1.01 -2.58 -1.18
N GLN A 58 -1.62 -3.25 -2.15
CA GLN A 58 -0.94 -4.22 -2.98
C GLN A 58 -0.77 -3.66 -4.39
N MET A 59 0.44 -3.74 -4.93
CA MET A 59 0.67 -3.59 -6.36
C MET A 59 0.56 -4.96 -7.01
N VAL A 60 -0.22 -5.05 -8.09
CA VAL A 60 -0.25 -6.20 -8.99
C VAL A 60 0.30 -5.72 -10.32
N GLU A 61 1.50 -6.17 -10.68
CA GLU A 61 2.06 -5.89 -12.00
C GLU A 61 1.14 -6.49 -13.07
N ARG A 62 0.97 -5.80 -14.20
CA ARG A 62 0.34 -6.38 -15.39
C ARG A 62 1.41 -6.81 -16.37
N VAL A 63 1.34 -8.06 -16.79
CA VAL A 63 2.19 -8.61 -17.84
C VAL A 63 1.35 -8.81 -19.10
N TYR A 64 1.89 -8.39 -20.24
CA TYR A 64 1.25 -8.60 -21.55
C TYR A 64 1.74 -9.93 -22.12
N ILE A 65 0.85 -10.92 -22.19
CA ILE A 65 1.14 -12.29 -22.61
C ILE A 65 0.01 -12.76 -23.53
N ASP A 66 0.34 -13.34 -24.67
CA ASP A 66 -0.64 -13.92 -25.62
C ASP A 66 -1.76 -12.95 -26.03
N ARG A 67 -1.42 -11.69 -26.32
CA ARG A 67 -2.36 -10.59 -26.63
C ARG A 67 -3.33 -10.19 -25.51
N GLY A 68 -3.14 -10.70 -24.29
CA GLY A 68 -3.96 -10.37 -23.12
C GLY A 68 -3.13 -9.81 -21.96
N PHE A 69 -3.78 -9.03 -21.09
CA PHE A 69 -3.19 -8.67 -19.79
C PHE A 69 -3.41 -9.79 -18.80
N LYS A 70 -2.32 -10.36 -18.29
CA LYS A 70 -2.32 -11.31 -17.16
C LYS A 70 -1.78 -10.61 -15.91
N ALA A 71 -2.20 -11.09 -14.75
CA ALA A 71 -1.64 -10.62 -13.49
C ALA A 71 -0.21 -11.18 -13.35
N GLY A 72 0.74 -10.28 -13.16
CA GLY A 72 2.16 -10.56 -12.92
C GLY A 72 2.48 -10.64 -11.43
N ARG A 73 3.67 -10.17 -11.05
CA ARG A 73 4.16 -10.23 -9.68
C ARG A 73 3.31 -9.35 -8.75
N ARG A 74 3.10 -9.86 -7.53
CA ARG A 74 2.45 -9.11 -6.45
C ARG A 74 3.51 -8.57 -5.52
N SER A 75 3.45 -7.27 -5.28
CA SER A 75 4.32 -6.56 -4.34
C SER A 75 3.46 -5.93 -3.25
N PHE A 76 3.82 -6.17 -2.00
CA PHE A 76 3.12 -5.60 -0.85
C PHE A 76 3.76 -4.28 -0.46
N LYS A 77 2.93 -3.27 -0.22
CA LYS A 77 3.36 -1.92 0.13
C LYS A 77 2.62 -1.46 1.38
N ILE A 78 3.33 -0.81 2.29
CA ILE A 78 2.74 -0.12 3.44
C ILE A 78 2.90 1.38 3.26
N TYR A 79 1.87 2.16 3.58
CA TYR A 79 2.02 3.59 3.78
C TYR A 79 2.59 3.87 5.17
N CYS A 80 3.84 4.33 5.21
CA CYS A 80 4.52 4.75 6.41
C CYS A 80 4.28 6.25 6.64
N THR A 81 3.65 6.59 7.77
CA THR A 81 3.34 7.97 8.14
C THR A 81 4.57 8.77 8.52
N VAL A 82 5.55 8.15 9.18
CA VAL A 82 6.80 8.79 9.61
C VAL A 82 7.63 9.23 8.41
N CYS A 83 7.74 8.33 7.44
CA CYS A 83 8.54 8.52 6.25
C CYS A 83 7.69 9.12 5.09
N ASP A 84 6.40 9.43 5.33
CA ASP A 84 5.35 9.79 4.36
C ASP A 84 5.58 9.10 3.01
N SER A 85 5.60 7.78 2.96
CA SER A 85 5.95 7.06 1.73
C SER A 85 5.36 5.65 1.67
N LEU A 86 5.24 5.11 0.46
CA LEU A 86 4.87 3.71 0.22
C LEU A 86 6.12 2.84 0.19
N VAL A 87 6.29 2.00 1.20
CA VAL A 87 7.49 1.16 1.37
C VAL A 87 7.17 -0.30 1.08
N PHE A 88 8.09 -0.99 0.41
CA PHE A 88 7.98 -2.41 0.12
C PHE A 88 8.11 -3.24 1.41
N ILE A 89 7.23 -4.23 1.56
CA ILE A 89 7.33 -5.26 2.60
C ILE A 89 7.39 -6.64 1.93
N HIS A 90 8.27 -7.50 2.42
CA HIS A 90 8.49 -8.82 1.81
C HIS A 90 7.29 -9.76 2.03
N LYS A 91 6.57 -9.61 3.15
CA LYS A 91 5.35 -10.36 3.48
C LYS A 91 4.25 -9.39 3.89
N ASN A 92 3.01 -9.71 3.51
CA ASN A 92 1.81 -9.01 3.98
C ASN A 92 1.45 -9.44 5.42
N THR A 93 2.28 -9.00 6.36
CA THR A 93 2.20 -9.31 7.78
C THR A 93 2.36 -8.04 8.59
N ILE A 94 1.60 -7.94 9.69
CA ILE A 94 1.68 -6.82 10.64
C ILE A 94 3.11 -6.69 11.22
N GLU A 95 3.81 -7.81 11.42
CA GLU A 95 5.19 -7.84 11.89
C GLU A 95 6.14 -7.05 10.97
N CYS A 96 6.23 -7.41 9.68
CA CYS A 96 7.07 -6.67 8.72
C CYS A 96 6.71 -5.17 8.61
N ALA A 97 5.44 -4.82 8.79
CA ALA A 97 4.99 -3.44 8.83
C ALA A 97 5.49 -2.70 10.08
N ASN A 98 5.36 -3.32 11.25
CA ASN A 98 5.80 -2.77 12.52
C ASN A 98 7.32 -2.64 12.58
N ASP A 99 8.07 -3.61 12.05
CA ASP A 99 9.53 -3.55 11.98
C ASP A 99 9.98 -2.31 11.19
N HIS A 100 9.36 -2.04 10.04
CA HIS A 100 9.66 -0.84 9.27
C HIS A 100 9.31 0.44 10.03
N LEU A 101 8.12 0.50 10.64
CA LEU A 101 7.66 1.67 11.38
C LEU A 101 8.56 1.98 12.58
N ASN A 102 8.87 0.97 13.41
CA ASN A 102 9.76 1.10 14.55
C ASN A 102 11.13 1.60 14.12
N ASN A 103 11.68 1.05 13.04
CA ASN A 103 12.94 1.53 12.48
C ASN A 103 12.87 2.98 11.97
N CYS A 104 11.79 3.40 11.29
CA CYS A 104 11.61 4.81 10.90
C CYS A 104 11.56 5.72 12.14
N ILE A 105 10.84 5.33 13.20
CA ILE A 105 10.72 6.09 14.46
C ILE A 105 12.08 6.22 15.16
N THR A 106 12.79 5.10 15.36
CA THR A 106 14.11 5.11 16.01
C THR A 106 15.09 6.02 15.27
N LYS A 107 15.11 5.99 13.93
CA LYS A 107 15.97 6.85 13.11
C LYS A 107 15.66 8.34 13.27
N MET A 108 14.38 8.71 13.40
CA MET A 108 13.98 10.09 13.66
C MET A 108 14.48 10.59 15.03
N HIS A 109 14.51 9.71 16.05
CA HIS A 109 14.99 10.08 17.38
C HIS A 109 16.51 10.09 17.51
N SER A 110 17.23 9.29 16.70
CA SER A 110 18.70 9.25 16.70
C SER A 110 19.35 10.37 15.87
N ASN A 111 18.60 11.01 14.98
CA ASN A 111 19.01 12.22 14.27
C ASN A 111 18.12 13.39 14.72
N PRO A 112 18.35 13.97 15.92
CA PRO A 112 17.68 15.20 16.29
C PRO A 112 18.16 16.30 15.33
N VAL A 113 17.21 16.93 14.64
CA VAL A 113 17.42 18.15 13.87
C VAL A 113 17.81 19.28 14.81
#